data_AF-A0A9D2L8M8-F1
#
_entry.id   AF-A0A9D2L8M8-F1
#
_cell.length_a   1.000
_cell.length_b   1.000
_cell.length_c   1.000
_cell.angle_alpha   90.00
_cell.angle_beta   90.00
_cell.angle_gamma   90.00
#
_symmetry.space_group_name_H-M   'P 1'
#
loop_
_entity.id
_entity.type
_entity.pdbx_description
1 polymer ?
#
loop_
_entity_poly.entity_id
_entity_poly.type
_entity_poly.pdbx_seq_one_letter_code
_entity_poly.pdbx_strand_id
1 'polypeptide(L)' 'MYAKYAKLRDEKGVTDYRVSEETGILKSTLSEWKKGKYNPKFDKLMILAKYFGVPVEYFAEDDEKGA' A
#
# COMPACT_ATOMS: atom_id res chain seq x y z
N MET A 1 -7.31 2.19 1.33
CA MET A 1 -5.93 1.63 1.20
C MET A 1 -5.10 2.22 0.03
N TYR A 2 -5.45 2.02 -1.25
CA TYR A 2 -4.57 2.41 -2.37
C TYR A 2 -4.16 3.90 -2.39
N ALA A 3 -5.07 4.82 -2.06
CA ALA A 3 -4.75 6.25 -2.03
C ALA A 3 -3.59 6.58 -1.06
N LYS A 4 -3.58 5.92 0.12
CA LYS A 4 -2.54 6.08 1.14
C LYS A 4 -1.19 5.53 0.68
N TYR A 5 -1.22 4.37 0.02
CA TYR A 5 -0.04 3.81 -0.65
C TYR A 5 0.48 4.75 -1.75
N ALA A 6 -0.40 5.21 -2.63
CA ALA A 6 -0.06 6.09 -3.74
C ALA A 6 0.59 7.38 -3.25
N LYS A 7 0.08 7.96 -2.15
CA LYS A 7 0.66 9.13 -1.49
C LYS A 7 2.08 8.87 -1.00
N LEU A 8 2.30 7.83 -0.19
CA LEU A 8 3.63 7.50 0.33
C LEU A 8 4.65 7.17 -0.78
N ARG A 9 4.18 6.47 -1.82
CA ARG A 9 4.97 6.13 -3.01
C ARG A 9 5.38 7.38 -3.79
N ASP A 10 4.51 8.39 -3.87
CA ASP A 10 4.79 9.70 -4.48
C ASP A 10 5.75 10.54 -3.63
N GLU A 11 5.50 10.60 -2.31
CA GLU A 11 6.37 11.30 -1.35
C GLU A 11 7.80 10.74 -1.32
N LYS A 12 7.94 9.41 -1.46
CA LYS A 12 9.24 8.75 -1.55
C LYS A 12 9.87 8.84 -2.95
N GLY A 13 9.15 9.35 -3.95
CA GLY A 13 9.62 9.47 -5.33
C GLY A 13 9.89 8.12 -6.02
N VAL A 14 9.22 7.05 -5.58
CA VAL A 14 9.43 5.69 -6.10
C VAL A 14 8.28 5.26 -7.01
N THR A 15 8.56 4.36 -7.95
CA THR A 15 7.53 3.80 -8.83
C THR A 15 6.96 2.52 -8.24
N ASP A 16 5.76 2.11 -8.69
CA ASP A 16 5.19 0.81 -8.32
C ASP A 16 6.12 -0.36 -8.65
N TYR A 17 6.92 -0.21 -9.72
CA TYR A 17 7.96 -1.16 -10.06
C TYR A 17 9.04 -1.24 -8.98
N ARG A 18 9.57 -0.09 -8.53
CA ARG A 18 10.58 -0.05 -7.46
C ARG A 18 10.05 -0.66 -6.17
N VAL A 19 8.83 -0.32 -5.78
CA VAL A 19 8.18 -0.91 -4.61
C VAL A 19 8.06 -2.42 -4.78
N SER A 20 7.61 -2.91 -5.95
CA SER A 20 7.48 -4.34 -6.23
C SER A 20 8.80 -5.09 -6.08
N GLU A 21 9.90 -4.54 -6.58
CA GLU A 21 11.24 -5.15 -6.48
C GLU A 21 11.75 -5.16 -5.03
N GLU A 22 11.59 -4.06 -4.28
CA GLU A 22 12.13 -3.95 -2.92
C GLU A 22 11.27 -4.66 -1.86
N THR A 23 9.96 -4.73 -2.07
CA THR A 23 9.02 -5.38 -1.14
C THR A 23 8.72 -6.84 -1.51
N GLY A 24 9.06 -7.27 -2.73
CA GLY A 24 8.67 -8.56 -3.28
C GLY A 24 7.17 -8.68 -3.60
N ILE A 25 6.40 -7.59 -3.47
CA ILE A 25 4.97 -7.59 -3.78
C ILE A 25 4.80 -7.41 -5.28
N LEU A 26 4.22 -8.40 -5.96
CA LEU A 26 4.00 -8.35 -7.40
C LEU A 26 3.25 -7.07 -7.83
N LYS A 27 3.74 -6.43 -8.91
CA LYS A 27 3.06 -5.32 -9.60
C LYS A 27 1.58 -5.58 -9.92
N SER A 28 1.21 -6.84 -10.22
CA SER A 28 -0.18 -7.25 -10.43
C SER A 28 -1.02 -7.07 -9.17
N THR A 29 -0.47 -7.43 -8.00
CA THR A 29 -1.13 -7.20 -6.71
C THR A 29 -1.32 -5.71 -6.42
N LEU A 30 -0.32 -4.87 -6.66
CA LEU A 30 -0.44 -3.41 -6.50
C LEU A 30 -1.56 -2.85 -7.40
N SER A 31 -1.64 -3.34 -8.64
CA SER A 31 -2.67 -2.96 -9.61
C SER A 31 -4.07 -3.43 -9.20
N GLU A 32 -4.19 -4.58 -8.54
CA GLU A 32 -5.47 -5.07 -8.02
C GLU A 32 -5.98 -4.23 -6.85
N TRP A 33 -5.08 -3.76 -5.97
CA TRP A 33 -5.44 -2.84 -4.89
C TRP A 33 -5.94 -1.50 -5.41
N LYS A 34 -5.37 -1.00 -6.52
CA LYS A 34 -5.89 0.18 -7.22
C LYS A 34 -7.34 0.00 -7.70
N LYS A 35 -7.68 -1.22 -8.12
CA LYS A 35 -9.00 -1.56 -8.64
C LYS A 35 -10.03 -1.87 -7.54
N GLY A 36 -9.62 -1.89 -6.26
CA GLY A 36 -10.51 -2.21 -5.14
C GLY A 36 -11.08 -3.64 -5.17
N LYS A 37 -10.51 -4.53 -5.99
CA LYS A 37 -11.05 -5.89 -6.21
C LYS A 37 -10.75 -6.85 -5.06
N TYR A 38 -9.78 -6.53 -4.20
CA TYR A 38 -9.30 -7.44 -3.16
C TYR A 38 -8.68 -6.69 -2.00
N ASN A 39 -9.11 -7.02 -0.77
CA ASN A 39 -8.46 -6.52 0.44
C ASN A 39 -7.11 -7.21 0.66
N PRO A 40 -6.00 -6.45 0.71
CA PRO A 40 -4.69 -7.00 1.00
C PRO A 40 -4.68 -7.81 2.30
N LYS A 41 -4.00 -8.97 2.30
CA LYS A 41 -3.69 -9.66 3.55
C LYS A 41 -2.78 -8.79 4.42
N PHE A 42 -2.97 -8.89 5.73
CA PHE A 42 -2.20 -8.14 6.73
C PHE A 42 -0.69 -8.26 6.55
N ASP A 43 -0.21 -9.43 6.11
CA ASP A 43 1.20 -9.69 5.82
C ASP A 43 1.79 -8.68 4.79
N LYS A 44 1.07 -8.45 3.69
CA LYS A 44 1.47 -7.49 2.65
C LYS A 44 1.39 -6.04 3.15
N LEU A 45 0.39 -5.73 3.99
CA LEU A 45 0.29 -4.41 4.62
C LEU A 45 1.48 -4.15 5.53
N MET A 46 1.91 -5.15 6.31
CA MET A 46 3.07 -5.03 7.20
C MET A 46 4.37 -4.80 6.42
N ILE A 47 4.54 -5.46 5.26
CA ILE A 47 5.69 -5.24 4.39
C ILE A 47 5.73 -3.78 3.90
N LEU A 48 4.61 -3.25 3.41
CA LEU A 48 4.53 -1.85 2.99
C LEU A 48 4.79 -0.89 4.15
N ALA A 49 4.17 -1.15 5.30
CA ALA A 49 4.37 -0.39 6.54
C ALA A 49 5.85 -0.29 6.91
N LYS A 50 6.56 -1.43 6.91
CA LYS A 50 8.01 -1.47 7.13
C LYS A 50 8.79 -0.72 6.05
N TYR A 51 8.41 -0.87 4.78
CA TYR A 51 9.09 -0.22 3.65
C TYR A 51 8.96 1.31 3.66
N PHE A 52 7.79 1.82 4.05
CA PHE A 52 7.50 3.25 4.11
C PHE A 52 7.77 3.85 5.51
N GLY A 53 8.08 3.03 6.51
CA GLY A 53 8.33 3.49 7.88
C GLY A 53 7.08 4.01 8.59
N VAL A 54 5.89 3.53 8.23
CA VAL A 54 4.60 3.93 8.81
C VAL A 54 3.97 2.75 9.55
N PRO A 55 3.07 2.97 10.53
CA PRO A 55 2.33 1.88 11.16
C PRO A 55 1.42 1.16 10.16
N VAL A 56 1.22 -0.15 10.34
CA VAL A 56 0.34 -0.94 9.47
C VAL A 56 -1.12 -0.46 9.49
N GLU A 57 -1.54 0.09 10.62
CA GLU A 57 -2.84 0.74 10.82
C GLU A 57 -3.06 1.88 9.83
N TYR A 58 -2.00 2.57 9.40
CA TYR A 58 -2.10 3.60 8.37
C TYR A 58 -2.77 3.06 7.11
N PHE A 59 -2.45 1.83 6.69
CA PHE A 59 -3.07 1.20 5.54
C PHE A 59 -4.41 0.51 5.84
N ALA A 60 -4.62 0.11 7.10
CA ALA A 60 -5.80 -0.64 7.56
C ALA A 60 -6.99 0.27 7.91
N GLU A 61 -6.74 1.53 8.29
CA GLU A 61 -7.78 2.55 8.42
C GLU A 61 -8.42 2.76 7.04
N ASP A 62 -9.59 2.16 6.87
CA ASP A 62 -10.55 2.57 5.85
C ASP A 62 -11.13 3.92 6.27
N ASP A 63 -11.58 4.71 5.31
CA ASP A 63 -12.08 6.07 5.51
C ASP A 63 -13.45 6.02 6.24
N GLU A 64 -13.45 5.63 7.51
CA GLU A 64 -14.62 5.71 8.39
C GLU A 64 -14.45 6.93 9.30
N LYS A 65 -14.41 8.11 8.66
CA LYS A 65 -14.83 9.37 9.27
C LYS A 65 -15.56 10.25 8.26
N GLY A 66 -16.76 9.79 7.91
CA GLY A 66 -17.88 10.68 7.57
C GLY A 66 -18.95 10.49 8.64
N ALA A 67 -18.87 11.30 9.70
CA ALA A 67 -19.96 11.51 10.66
C ALA A 67 -21.14 12.24 9.98
#